data_AF-A0A1F2T8Y9-F1
#
_entry.id   AF-A0A1F2T8Y9-F1
#
_cell.length_a   1.000
_cell.length_b   1.000
_cell.length_c   1.000
_cell.angle_alpha   90.00
_cell.angle_beta   90.00
_cell.angle_gamma   90.00
#
_symmetry.space_group_name_H-M   'P 1'
#
loop_
_entity.id
_entity.type
_entity.pdbx_description
1 polymer ?
#
loop_
_entity_poly.entity_id
_entity_poly.type
_entity_poly.pdbx_seq_one_letter_code
_entity_poly.pdbx_strand_id
1 'polypeptide(L)'
;MDLGATLGVGAGVLGLVIGLGVPLAMWRGTVSRWVAIRPEAGRYASCDEATLRARLLALDDSQQPFRYAAEPNGTIAAEWRIADAAWTQFFGRFQAVEHYRATLAFSPEHSEVRVLEQRSGSRTGPGEYTTNSFQGIVLFERSRHREWALTGNAPIDPREVLSYDFDVRRVKGPLIDATRECGWTWVPVVFRSHLTAGRKLS
;
A
#
# COMPACT_ATOMS: atom_id res chain seq x y z
N MET A 1 20.51 41.81 -24.45
CA MET A 1 19.68 41.33 -23.33
C MET A 1 19.62 39.81 -23.44
N ASP A 2 20.36 39.12 -22.56
CA ASP A 2 20.58 37.67 -22.61
C ASP A 2 19.35 36.88 -22.16
N LEU A 3 18.53 36.50 -23.13
CA LEU A 3 17.44 35.53 -22.95
C LEU A 3 17.95 34.13 -22.57
N GLY A 4 19.20 33.79 -22.89
CA GLY A 4 19.79 32.49 -22.57
C GLY A 4 20.14 32.31 -21.08
N ALA A 5 20.63 33.35 -20.42
CA ALA A 5 21.05 33.28 -19.01
C ALA A 5 19.85 33.21 -18.04
N THR A 6 18.75 33.89 -18.37
CA THR A 6 17.53 33.90 -17.56
C THR A 6 16.77 32.56 -17.61
N LEU A 7 16.76 31.89 -18.77
CA LEU A 7 16.20 30.55 -18.91
C LEU A 7 17.01 29.47 -18.16
N GLY A 8 18.35 29.56 -18.18
CA GLY A 8 19.22 28.63 -17.45
C GLY A 8 19.08 28.72 -15.93
N VAL A 9 18.96 29.93 -15.38
CA VAL A 9 18.73 30.14 -13.94
C VAL A 9 17.32 29.71 -13.54
N GLY A 10 16.30 29.99 -14.35
CA GLY A 10 14.93 29.55 -14.10
C GLY A 10 14.79 28.02 -14.06
N ALA A 11 15.43 27.32 -15.01
CA ALA A 11 15.44 25.86 -15.03
C ALA A 11 16.24 25.26 -13.85
N GLY A 12 17.38 25.88 -13.49
CA GLY A 12 18.19 25.47 -12.34
C GLY A 12 17.46 25.62 -11.00
N VAL A 13 16.75 26.74 -10.80
CA VAL A 13 15.96 26.98 -9.58
C VAL A 13 14.76 26.04 -9.52
N LEU A 14 14.06 25.80 -10.63
CA LEU A 14 12.95 24.85 -10.67
C LEU A 14 13.43 23.42 -10.37
N GLY A 15 14.56 23.01 -10.93
CA GLY A 15 15.19 21.71 -10.65
C GLY A 15 15.59 21.56 -9.18
N LEU A 16 16.06 22.62 -8.54
CA LEU A 16 16.48 22.61 -7.14
C LEU A 16 15.28 22.64 -6.17
N VAL A 17 14.22 23.37 -6.51
CA VAL A 17 12.95 23.36 -5.77
C VAL A 17 12.27 22.00 -5.85
N ILE A 18 12.24 21.36 -7.01
CA ILE A 18 11.67 20.00 -7.15
C ILE A 18 12.60 18.98 -6.48
N GLY A 19 13.91 19.08 -6.71
CA GLY A 19 14.92 18.14 -6.21
C GLY A 19 15.09 18.13 -4.69
N LEU A 20 14.86 19.24 -4.00
CA LEU A 20 14.93 19.31 -2.53
C LEU A 20 13.56 19.47 -1.85
N GLY A 21 12.63 20.17 -2.48
CA GLY A 21 11.32 20.48 -1.88
C GLY A 21 10.42 19.26 -1.72
N VAL A 22 10.37 18.37 -2.73
CA VAL A 22 9.56 17.14 -2.66
C VAL A 22 10.12 16.17 -1.60
N PRO A 23 11.42 15.84 -1.58
CA PRO A 23 11.99 15.01 -0.51
C PRO A 23 11.79 15.61 0.89
N LEU A 24 11.93 16.93 1.03
CA LEU A 24 11.71 17.62 2.30
C LEU A 24 10.25 17.54 2.75
N ALA A 25 9.29 17.73 1.83
CA ALA A 25 7.87 17.60 2.12
C ALA A 25 7.48 16.16 2.49
N MET A 26 8.05 15.16 1.81
CA MET A 26 7.89 13.74 2.18
C MET A 26 8.45 13.48 3.57
N TRP A 27 9.66 13.96 3.88
CA TRP A 27 10.29 13.76 5.19
C TRP A 27 9.52 14.39 6.35
N ARG A 28 8.94 15.58 6.13
CA ARG A 28 8.11 16.29 7.13
C ARG A 28 6.73 15.66 7.35
N GLY A 29 6.28 14.80 6.44
CA GLY A 29 4.94 14.18 6.50
C GLY A 29 3.84 15.02 5.85
N THR A 30 4.21 16.06 5.09
CA THR A 30 3.25 16.97 4.42
C THR A 30 2.48 16.27 3.32
N VAL A 31 3.17 15.41 2.57
CA VAL A 31 2.51 14.57 1.56
C VAL A 31 1.45 13.68 2.18
N SER A 32 1.73 13.08 3.34
CA SER A 32 0.77 12.26 4.11
C SER A 32 -0.49 13.04 4.46
N ARG A 33 -0.37 14.34 4.76
CA ARG A 33 -1.50 15.19 5.13
C ARG A 33 -2.37 15.58 3.93
N TRP A 34 -1.78 15.78 2.75
CA TRP A 34 -2.51 16.08 1.52
C TRP A 34 -3.40 14.93 1.07
N VAL A 35 -2.95 13.70 1.31
CA VAL A 35 -3.64 12.47 0.91
C VAL A 35 -4.43 11.82 2.06
N ALA A 36 -4.47 12.49 3.22
CA ALA A 36 -5.24 12.02 4.37
C ALA A 36 -6.74 12.10 4.07
N ILE A 37 -7.45 11.02 4.41
CA ILE A 37 -8.89 10.90 4.21
C ILE A 37 -9.58 11.19 5.54
N ARG A 38 -10.31 12.30 5.59
CA ARG A 38 -10.95 12.79 6.82
C ARG A 38 -12.39 12.28 6.94
N PRO A 39 -12.89 12.07 8.16
CA PRO A 39 -14.31 11.83 8.37
C PRO A 39 -15.11 13.08 8.01
N GLU A 40 -16.35 12.90 7.58
CA GLU A 40 -17.26 14.01 7.33
C GLU A 40 -17.68 14.65 8.66
N ALA A 41 -17.48 15.97 8.77
CA ALA A 41 -17.74 16.69 10.00
C ALA A 41 -19.22 16.57 10.41
N GLY A 42 -19.47 16.15 11.65
CA GLY A 42 -20.83 16.01 12.21
C GLY A 42 -21.61 14.78 11.75
N ARG A 43 -21.05 13.93 10.88
CA ARG A 43 -21.75 12.72 10.38
C ARG A 43 -21.63 11.52 11.31
N TYR A 44 -20.49 11.36 11.98
CA TYR A 44 -20.20 10.22 12.84
C TYR A 44 -19.64 10.67 14.19
N ALA A 45 -20.09 10.04 15.28
CA ALA A 45 -19.51 10.25 16.60
C ALA A 45 -18.12 9.58 16.67
N SER A 46 -17.16 10.27 17.27
CA SER A 46 -15.81 9.71 17.45
C SER A 46 -15.88 8.53 18.42
N CYS A 47 -15.43 7.35 17.97
CA CYS A 47 -15.32 6.17 18.82
C CYS A 47 -13.93 6.07 19.44
N ASP A 48 -13.78 5.36 20.55
CA ASP A 48 -12.48 5.17 21.18
C ASP A 48 -11.59 4.21 20.36
N GLU A 49 -10.29 4.22 20.65
CA GLU A 49 -9.31 3.42 19.92
C GLU A 49 -9.63 1.91 19.99
N ALA A 50 -10.08 1.43 21.15
CA ALA A 50 -10.42 0.03 21.37
C ALA A 50 -11.59 -0.41 20.48
N THR A 51 -12.65 0.42 20.40
CA THR A 51 -13.78 0.17 19.51
C THR A 51 -13.36 0.18 18.05
N LEU A 52 -12.50 1.12 17.64
CA LEU A 52 -12.00 1.16 16.26
C LEU A 52 -11.21 -0.10 15.92
N ARG A 53 -10.27 -0.51 16.78
CA ARG A 53 -9.48 -1.72 16.58
C ARG A 53 -10.36 -2.96 16.44
N ALA A 54 -11.34 -3.11 17.32
CA ALA A 54 -12.29 -4.22 17.27
C ALA A 54 -13.07 -4.23 15.94
N ARG A 55 -13.55 -3.07 15.47
CA ARG A 55 -14.24 -2.94 14.18
C ARG A 55 -13.34 -3.32 13.01
N LEU A 56 -12.10 -2.84 13.00
CA LEU A 56 -11.16 -3.14 11.90
C LEU A 56 -10.81 -4.63 11.84
N LEU A 57 -10.61 -5.29 12.98
CA LEU A 57 -10.34 -6.73 13.02
C LEU A 57 -11.57 -7.56 12.66
N ALA A 58 -12.77 -7.08 12.96
CA ALA A 58 -14.02 -7.77 12.61
C ALA A 58 -14.30 -7.77 11.08
N LEU A 59 -13.57 -6.98 10.29
CA LEU A 59 -13.63 -7.03 8.83
C LEU A 59 -12.89 -8.24 8.23
N ASP A 60 -12.12 -8.97 9.05
CA ASP A 60 -11.39 -10.16 8.60
C ASP A 60 -12.38 -11.27 8.26
N ASP A 61 -12.29 -11.80 7.04
CA ASP A 61 -13.15 -12.87 6.56
C ASP A 61 -12.29 -13.96 5.91
N SER A 62 -12.46 -15.19 6.40
CA SER A 62 -11.79 -16.39 5.87
C SER A 62 -12.02 -16.65 4.38
N GLN A 63 -13.08 -16.10 3.79
CA GLN A 63 -13.39 -16.23 2.37
C GLN A 63 -12.63 -15.23 1.49
N GLN A 64 -12.03 -14.20 2.09
CA GLN A 64 -11.25 -13.20 1.36
C GLN A 64 -9.79 -13.67 1.24
N PRO A 65 -9.10 -13.33 0.13
CA PRO A 65 -7.73 -13.76 -0.11
C PRO A 65 -6.68 -12.94 0.65
N PHE A 66 -7.11 -12.00 1.50
CA PHE A 66 -6.28 -11.17 2.36
C PHE A 66 -6.79 -11.25 3.79
N ARG A 67 -5.92 -10.89 4.74
CA ARG A 67 -6.18 -11.01 6.18
C ARG A 67 -5.91 -9.72 6.92
N TYR A 68 -6.71 -9.42 7.94
CA TYR A 68 -6.43 -8.40 8.95
C TYR A 68 -6.07 -9.07 10.27
N ALA A 69 -4.89 -8.74 10.83
CA ALA A 69 -4.40 -9.34 12.06
C ALA A 69 -3.82 -8.29 13.01
N ALA A 70 -4.08 -8.46 14.30
CA ALA A 70 -3.42 -7.67 15.33
C ALA A 70 -1.96 -8.15 15.50
N GLU A 71 -1.05 -7.21 15.66
CA GLU A 71 0.37 -7.45 15.84
C GLU A 71 0.78 -7.20 17.31
N PRO A 72 1.82 -7.87 17.85
CA PRO A 72 2.27 -7.71 19.24
C PRO A 72 2.67 -6.28 19.61
N ASN A 73 3.08 -5.49 18.62
CA ASN A 73 3.44 -4.07 18.79
C ASN A 73 2.23 -3.13 18.85
N GLY A 74 1.00 -3.67 18.90
CA GLY A 74 -0.23 -2.90 18.92
C GLY A 74 -0.60 -2.29 17.57
N THR A 75 -0.01 -2.71 16.46
CA THR A 75 -0.48 -2.35 15.11
C THR A 75 -1.48 -3.37 14.58
N ILE A 76 -2.17 -3.03 13.48
CA ILE A 76 -2.93 -4.01 12.69
C ILE A 76 -2.20 -4.17 11.35
N ALA A 77 -1.94 -5.41 10.96
CA ALA A 77 -1.42 -5.74 9.64
C ALA A 77 -2.57 -6.17 8.73
N ALA A 78 -2.67 -5.55 7.56
CA ALA A 78 -3.52 -5.97 6.46
C ALA A 78 -2.63 -6.58 5.38
N GLU A 79 -2.71 -7.90 5.21
CA GLU A 79 -1.77 -8.67 4.37
C GLU A 79 -2.49 -9.41 3.25
N TRP A 80 -1.92 -9.36 2.05
CA TRP A 80 -2.36 -10.15 0.90
C TRP A 80 -1.17 -10.87 0.28
N ARG A 81 -1.17 -12.20 0.38
CA ARG A 81 -0.25 -13.09 -0.34
C ARG A 81 -0.86 -13.46 -1.68
N ILE A 82 -0.39 -12.83 -2.74
CA ILE A 82 -1.01 -12.90 -4.07
C ILE A 82 -0.62 -14.17 -4.81
N ALA A 83 0.59 -14.69 -4.59
CA ALA A 83 1.21 -15.65 -5.51
C ALA A 83 2.01 -16.79 -4.86
N ASP A 84 1.81 -17.11 -3.58
CA ASP A 84 2.71 -18.00 -2.85
C ASP A 84 2.65 -19.49 -3.27
N ALA A 85 1.45 -20.06 -3.39
CA ALA A 85 1.27 -21.51 -3.65
C ALA A 85 0.79 -21.82 -5.09
N ALA A 86 0.00 -20.93 -5.69
CA ALA A 86 -0.61 -21.18 -7.00
C ALA A 86 0.42 -21.18 -8.14
N TRP A 87 1.53 -20.44 -8.02
CA TRP A 87 2.55 -20.34 -9.06
C TRP A 87 3.49 -21.55 -9.05
N THR A 88 3.77 -22.11 -7.87
CA THR A 88 4.67 -23.27 -7.70
C THR A 88 4.17 -24.51 -8.44
N GLN A 89 2.85 -24.79 -8.41
CA GLN A 89 2.25 -25.95 -9.10
C GLN A 89 2.28 -25.84 -10.63
N PHE A 90 2.24 -24.63 -11.19
CA PHE A 90 2.16 -24.43 -12.65
C PHE A 90 3.52 -24.17 -13.29
N PHE A 91 4.44 -23.52 -12.58
CA PHE A 91 5.71 -23.12 -13.15
C PHE A 91 6.89 -24.01 -12.79
N GLY A 92 6.74 -24.98 -11.88
CA GLY A 92 7.71 -26.03 -11.53
C GLY A 92 9.09 -25.54 -11.03
N ARG A 93 9.83 -24.84 -11.90
CA ARG A 93 11.13 -24.21 -11.68
C ARG A 93 11.08 -22.69 -11.50
N PHE A 94 9.98 -22.01 -11.83
CA PHE A 94 9.82 -20.59 -11.50
C PHE A 94 8.93 -20.40 -10.28
N GLN A 95 9.40 -19.60 -9.33
CA GLN A 95 8.64 -19.18 -8.16
C GLN A 95 8.49 -17.67 -8.24
N ALA A 96 7.27 -17.17 -8.35
CA ALA A 96 7.00 -15.75 -8.17
C ALA A 96 6.15 -15.58 -6.92
N VAL A 97 6.63 -14.79 -5.97
CA VAL A 97 5.88 -14.47 -4.76
C VAL A 97 5.67 -12.98 -4.75
N GLU A 98 4.42 -12.57 -4.66
CA GLU A 98 4.05 -11.17 -4.48
C GLU A 98 3.26 -11.02 -3.19
N HIS A 99 3.67 -10.04 -2.39
CA HIS A 99 3.12 -9.75 -1.08
C HIS A 99 2.83 -8.26 -0.95
N TYR A 100 1.62 -7.96 -0.51
CA TYR A 100 1.19 -6.63 -0.10
C TYR A 100 0.92 -6.62 1.40
N ARG A 101 1.43 -5.60 2.10
CA ARG A 101 1.22 -5.39 3.53
C ARG A 101 0.95 -3.91 3.81
N ALA A 102 -0.17 -3.61 4.45
CA ALA A 102 -0.41 -2.31 5.07
C ALA A 102 -0.33 -2.45 6.60
N THR A 103 0.51 -1.64 7.23
CA THR A 103 0.66 -1.60 8.69
C THR A 103 -0.06 -0.37 9.23
N LEU A 104 -1.07 -0.58 10.07
CA LEU A 104 -1.91 0.45 10.67
C LEU A 104 -1.47 0.71 12.11
N ALA A 105 -1.02 1.93 12.38
CA ALA A 105 -0.70 2.43 13.72
C ALA A 105 -1.73 3.48 14.16
N PHE A 106 -2.06 3.49 15.44
CA PHE A 106 -3.10 4.35 15.99
C PHE A 106 -2.47 5.52 16.75
N SER A 107 -2.99 6.72 16.52
CA SER A 107 -2.63 7.94 17.25
C SER A 107 -3.88 8.51 17.91
N PRO A 108 -4.17 8.12 19.17
CA PRO A 108 -5.37 8.55 19.88
C PRO A 108 -5.41 10.06 20.11
N GLU A 109 -4.27 10.67 20.40
CA GLU A 109 -4.11 12.12 20.61
C GLU A 109 -4.56 12.96 19.41
N HIS A 110 -4.56 12.37 18.20
CA HIS A 110 -4.94 13.06 16.97
C HIS A 110 -6.15 12.43 16.28
N SER A 111 -6.71 11.35 16.84
CA SER A 111 -7.72 10.51 16.21
C SER A 111 -7.32 10.12 14.78
N GLU A 112 -6.08 9.67 14.61
CA GLU A 112 -5.49 9.28 13.33
C GLU A 112 -5.16 7.79 13.29
N VAL A 113 -5.47 7.13 12.17
CA VAL A 113 -4.92 5.83 11.79
C VAL A 113 -3.86 6.07 10.74
N ARG A 114 -2.61 5.82 11.07
CA ARG A 114 -1.45 6.00 10.20
C ARG A 114 -1.09 4.70 9.52
N VAL A 115 -0.90 4.75 8.21
CA VAL A 115 -0.85 3.53 7.40
C VAL A 115 0.38 3.52 6.51
N LEU A 116 1.25 2.56 6.73
CA LEU A 116 2.43 2.33 5.88
C LEU A 116 2.13 1.17 4.94
N GLU A 117 2.12 1.44 3.65
CA GLU A 117 1.94 0.42 2.63
C GLU A 117 3.31 -0.07 2.13
N GLN A 118 3.46 -1.38 2.08
CA GLN A 118 4.65 -2.08 1.63
C GLN A 118 4.24 -3.14 0.60
N ARG A 119 4.99 -3.22 -0.49
CA ARG A 119 4.85 -4.28 -1.49
C ARG A 119 6.22 -4.89 -1.73
N SER A 120 6.27 -6.20 -1.84
CA SER A 120 7.48 -6.92 -2.19
C SER A 120 7.15 -8.04 -3.15
N GLY A 121 7.98 -8.18 -4.17
CA GLY A 121 7.88 -9.23 -5.16
C GLY A 121 9.24 -9.90 -5.34
N SER A 122 9.26 -11.21 -5.42
CA SER A 122 10.44 -11.96 -5.86
C SER A 122 10.05 -12.88 -6.98
N ARG A 123 10.96 -13.05 -7.95
CA ARG A 123 10.86 -14.05 -9.00
C ARG A 123 12.17 -14.80 -9.09
N THR A 124 12.10 -16.11 -8.95
CA THR A 124 13.23 -17.03 -9.04
C THR A 124 12.99 -18.00 -10.19
N GLY A 125 14.01 -18.26 -11.00
CA GLY A 125 14.00 -19.19 -12.12
C GLY A 125 15.39 -19.72 -12.47
N PRO A 126 15.53 -20.64 -13.44
CA PRO A 126 16.84 -21.15 -13.87
C PRO A 126 17.74 -20.03 -14.37
N GLY A 127 18.71 -19.61 -13.55
CA GLY A 127 19.65 -18.53 -13.87
C GLY A 127 19.11 -17.11 -13.71
N GLU A 128 17.90 -16.94 -13.17
CA GLU A 128 17.27 -15.63 -13.00
C GLU A 128 16.74 -15.44 -11.58
N TYR A 129 17.16 -14.34 -10.93
CA TYR A 129 16.63 -13.90 -9.65
C TYR A 129 16.37 -12.41 -9.73
N THR A 130 15.11 -12.01 -9.53
CA THR A 130 14.72 -10.61 -9.46
C THR A 130 13.95 -10.37 -8.19
N THR A 131 14.20 -9.23 -7.56
CA THR A 131 13.47 -8.79 -6.38
C THR A 131 13.07 -7.34 -6.57
N ASN A 132 11.86 -7.01 -6.15
CA ASN A 132 11.39 -5.64 -6.07
C ASN A 132 10.81 -5.40 -4.67
N SER A 133 10.95 -4.16 -4.21
CA SER A 133 10.30 -3.72 -3.00
C SER A 133 9.87 -2.28 -3.17
N PHE A 134 8.71 -1.97 -2.63
CA PHE A 134 8.13 -0.66 -2.60
C PHE A 134 7.65 -0.37 -1.19
N GLN A 135 7.89 0.85 -0.73
CA GLN A 135 7.33 1.40 0.48
C GLN A 135 6.92 2.84 0.19
N GLY A 136 5.67 3.18 0.51
CA GLY A 136 5.16 4.51 0.23
C GLY A 136 3.66 4.59 0.35
N ILE A 137 3.08 5.55 -0.37
CA ILE A 137 1.64 5.80 -0.41
C ILE A 137 1.09 5.27 -1.73
N VAL A 138 0.20 4.29 -1.67
CA VAL A 138 -0.48 3.72 -2.84
C VAL A 138 -1.86 4.33 -2.93
N LEU A 139 -2.05 5.34 -3.78
CA LEU A 139 -3.37 5.99 -3.93
C LEU A 139 -4.36 5.08 -4.68
N PHE A 140 -3.93 4.59 -5.83
CA PHE A 140 -4.68 3.67 -6.68
C PHE A 140 -3.70 2.66 -7.27
N GLU A 141 -4.01 1.38 -7.12
CA GLU A 141 -3.26 0.31 -7.76
C GLU A 141 -4.20 -0.85 -8.08
N ARG A 142 -4.19 -1.23 -9.35
CA ARG A 142 -4.84 -2.42 -9.85
C ARG A 142 -3.87 -3.11 -10.79
N SER A 143 -3.50 -4.35 -10.50
CA SER A 143 -2.70 -5.16 -11.40
C SER A 143 -3.51 -6.39 -11.78
N ARG A 144 -3.68 -6.60 -13.10
CA ARG A 144 -4.33 -7.79 -13.62
C ARG A 144 -3.26 -8.66 -14.24
N HIS A 145 -3.02 -9.82 -13.63
CA HIS A 145 -2.07 -10.80 -14.15
C HIS A 145 -2.85 -11.92 -14.82
N ARG A 146 -2.46 -12.26 -16.06
CA ARG A 146 -3.01 -13.39 -16.81
C ARG A 146 -1.84 -14.17 -17.37
N GLU A 147 -1.75 -15.44 -17.00
CA GLU A 147 -0.73 -16.33 -17.52
C GLU A 147 -1.38 -17.48 -18.28
N TRP A 148 -0.85 -17.71 -19.48
CA TRP A 148 -1.24 -18.78 -20.37
C TRP A 148 -0.12 -19.80 -20.36
N ALA A 149 -0.45 -21.07 -20.14
CA ALA A 149 0.51 -22.15 -20.27
C ALA A 149 0.16 -22.98 -21.52
N LEU A 150 1.20 -23.34 -22.27
CA LEU A 150 1.09 -24.31 -23.35
C LEU A 150 1.34 -25.69 -22.74
N THR A 151 0.29 -26.49 -22.55
CA THR A 151 0.47 -27.88 -22.14
C THR A 151 0.89 -28.70 -23.36
N GLY A 152 2.11 -29.22 -23.32
CA GLY A 152 2.66 -30.07 -24.37
C GLY A 152 2.05 -31.48 -24.32
N ASN A 153 0.88 -31.66 -24.92
CA ASN A 153 0.39 -32.91 -25.49
C ASN A 153 -0.57 -32.50 -26.61
N ALA A 154 -0.26 -32.83 -27.86
CA ALA A 154 -1.08 -32.40 -29.00
C ALA A 154 -2.55 -32.85 -28.85
N PRO A 155 -3.55 -32.00 -29.17
CA PRO A 155 -3.46 -30.64 -29.71
C PRO A 155 -2.98 -29.62 -28.68
N ILE A 156 -2.10 -28.70 -29.09
CA ILE A 156 -1.63 -27.59 -28.25
C ILE A 156 -2.80 -26.64 -28.01
N ASP A 157 -3.53 -26.86 -26.93
CA ASP A 157 -4.61 -25.97 -26.48
C ASP A 157 -4.02 -24.95 -25.49
N PRO A 158 -3.89 -23.65 -25.86
CA PRO A 158 -3.46 -22.62 -24.93
C PRO A 158 -4.53 -22.45 -23.85
N ARG A 159 -4.30 -23.05 -22.68
CA ARG A 159 -5.19 -22.88 -21.54
C ARG A 159 -4.74 -21.66 -20.72
N GLU A 160 -5.69 -20.79 -20.38
CA GLU A 160 -5.49 -19.81 -19.32
C GLU A 160 -5.38 -20.57 -18.01
N VAL A 161 -4.16 -20.69 -17.50
CA VAL A 161 -3.86 -21.53 -16.33
C VAL A 161 -4.01 -20.74 -15.04
N LEU A 162 -3.85 -19.41 -15.11
CA LEU A 162 -4.05 -18.54 -13.96
C LEU A 162 -4.44 -17.11 -14.37
N SER A 163 -5.57 -16.65 -13.83
CA SER A 163 -5.95 -15.23 -13.87
C SER A 163 -6.11 -14.75 -12.45
N TYR A 164 -5.42 -13.67 -12.11
CA TYR A 164 -5.60 -13.02 -10.83
C TYR A 164 -5.63 -11.50 -11.02
N ASP A 165 -6.62 -10.86 -10.41
CA ASP A 165 -6.81 -9.41 -10.39
C ASP A 165 -6.47 -8.96 -8.98
N PHE A 166 -5.35 -8.26 -8.81
CA PHE A 166 -5.00 -7.56 -7.59
C PHE A 166 -5.67 -6.19 -7.61
N ASP A 167 -6.37 -5.85 -6.53
CA ASP A 167 -6.88 -4.50 -6.36
C ASP A 167 -6.68 -4.08 -4.90
N VAL A 168 -5.74 -3.17 -4.67
CA VAL A 168 -5.43 -2.66 -3.32
C VAL A 168 -6.66 -2.08 -2.65
N ARG A 169 -7.61 -1.54 -3.43
CA ARG A 169 -8.84 -0.95 -2.91
C ARG A 169 -9.73 -1.96 -2.21
N ARG A 170 -9.69 -3.24 -2.61
CA ARG A 170 -10.42 -4.30 -1.90
C ARG A 170 -9.90 -4.50 -0.47
N VAL A 171 -8.58 -4.35 -0.28
CA VAL A 171 -7.96 -4.48 1.04
C VAL A 171 -8.18 -3.24 1.88
N LYS A 172 -7.93 -2.04 1.34
CA LYS A 172 -7.95 -0.80 2.15
C LYS A 172 -9.30 -0.11 2.22
N GLY A 173 -10.19 -0.33 1.26
CA GLY A 173 -11.51 0.34 1.19
C GLY A 173 -12.33 0.16 2.47
N PRO A 174 -12.61 -1.10 2.88
CA PRO A 174 -13.34 -1.37 4.12
C PRO A 174 -12.67 -0.78 5.36
N LEU A 175 -11.33 -0.81 5.42
CA LEU A 175 -10.57 -0.22 6.53
C LEU A 175 -10.71 1.30 6.60
N ILE A 176 -10.64 1.98 5.46
CA ILE A 176 -10.84 3.43 5.36
C ILE A 176 -12.26 3.79 5.78
N ASP A 177 -13.26 3.05 5.30
CA ASP A 177 -14.66 3.31 5.62
C ASP A 177 -14.93 3.16 7.12
N ALA A 178 -14.54 2.04 7.72
CA ALA A 178 -14.67 1.81 9.16
C ALA A 178 -13.93 2.87 10.00
N THR A 179 -12.75 3.33 9.53
CA THR A 179 -11.98 4.39 10.19
C THR A 179 -12.76 5.71 10.17
N ARG A 180 -13.31 6.11 9.02
CA ARG A 180 -14.08 7.35 8.87
C ARG A 180 -15.40 7.32 9.63
N GLU A 181 -16.06 6.17 9.64
CA GLU A 181 -17.31 5.95 10.37
C GLU A 181 -17.14 5.95 11.89
N CYS A 182 -15.91 5.74 12.38
CA CYS A 182 -15.54 5.96 13.77
C CYS A 182 -15.10 7.42 14.04
N GLY A 183 -15.11 8.32 13.04
CA GLY A 183 -14.67 9.70 13.22
C GLY A 183 -13.14 9.86 13.27
N TRP A 184 -12.37 8.86 12.85
CA TRP A 184 -10.92 8.92 12.78
C TRP A 184 -10.45 9.31 11.37
N THR A 185 -9.28 9.93 11.28
CA THR A 185 -8.64 10.29 10.01
C THR A 185 -7.72 9.18 9.54
N TRP A 186 -7.87 8.74 8.30
CA TRP A 186 -6.94 7.82 7.65
C TRP A 186 -5.77 8.58 7.06
N VAL A 187 -4.54 8.26 7.47
CA VAL A 187 -3.33 8.99 7.09
C VAL A 187 -2.31 8.02 6.48
N PRO A 188 -2.22 7.92 5.15
CA PRO A 188 -1.16 7.17 4.50
C PRO A 188 0.21 7.81 4.79
N VAL A 189 1.22 7.02 5.12
CA VAL A 189 2.57 7.50 5.43
C VAL A 189 3.62 6.86 4.53
N VAL A 190 4.68 7.62 4.25
CA VAL A 190 5.79 7.17 3.39
C VAL A 190 6.82 6.37 4.18
N PHE A 191 7.13 6.83 5.40
CA PHE A 191 8.21 6.27 6.21
C PHE A 191 7.68 5.60 7.46
N ARG A 192 8.32 4.50 7.84
CA ARG A 192 8.02 3.79 9.11
C ARG A 192 8.15 4.70 10.33
N SER A 193 9.05 5.69 10.32
CA SER A 193 9.19 6.67 11.41
C SER A 193 7.94 7.54 11.61
N HIS A 194 7.09 7.69 10.60
CA HIS A 194 5.83 8.43 10.71
C HIS A 194 4.70 7.62 11.33
N LEU A 195 4.76 6.28 11.27
CA LEU A 195 3.78 5.40 11.90
C LEU A 195 3.70 5.64 13.41
N THR A 196 4.86 5.74 14.06
CA THR A 196 4.98 5.81 15.52
C THR A 196 5.28 7.22 16.05
N ALA A 197 5.31 8.23 15.18
CA ALA A 197 5.63 9.58 15.60
C ALA A 197 4.60 10.12 16.60
N GLY A 198 5.02 10.48 17.82
CA GLY A 198 4.12 11.11 18.80
C GLY A 198 3.67 12.54 18.42
N ARG A 199 4.20 13.10 17.34
CA ARG A 199 3.81 14.41 16.81
C ARG A 199 2.76 14.27 15.70
N LYS A 200 1.96 15.31 15.51
CA LYS A 200 1.14 15.48 14.32
C LYS A 200 2.02 15.65 13.08
N LEU A 201 1.68 14.98 11.98
CA LEU A 201 2.39 15.16 10.71
C LEU A 201 2.00 16.53 10.12
N SER A 202 2.99 17.32 9.68
CA SER A 202 2.81 18.72 9.26
C SER A 202 2.40 18.83 7.80
#